data_AF-A0AA43GNS1-F1
#
_entry.id   AF-A0AA43GNS1-F1
#
_cell.length_a   1.000
_cell.length_b   1.000
_cell.length_c   1.000
_cell.angle_alpha   90.00
_cell.angle_beta   90.00
_cell.angle_gamma   90.00
#
_symmetry.space_group_name_H-M   'P 1'
#
loop_
_entity.id
_entity.type
_entity.pdbx_description
1 polymer ?
#
loop_
_entity_poly.entity_id
_entity_poly.type
_entity_poly.pdbx_seq_one_letter_code
_entity_poly.pdbx_strand_id
1 'polypeptide(L)'
;MKCSSQALAFCSYYWGLLTIIFTVSLPAQASIVCEPGTTTKHSNNSLAGCILGQDMTIKLSTSNAGTHNFDCQSQSYIYFDENGQFESCQLAQDMYLKQGNSITKCPADYRVYVSSLGNGILSVNCRPLR
;
A
#
# COMPACT_ATOMS: atom_id res chain seq x y z
N MET A 1 -39.28 -10.77 63.26
CA MET A 1 -40.26 -9.67 63.39
C MET A 1 -39.63 -8.37 62.89
N LYS A 2 -40.39 -7.64 62.06
CA LYS A 2 -40.25 -6.22 61.66
C LYS A 2 -39.14 -5.82 60.67
N CYS A 3 -39.57 -5.69 59.41
CA CYS A 3 -39.07 -4.77 58.39
C CYS A 3 -39.29 -3.30 58.76
N SER A 4 -38.45 -2.41 58.19
CA SER A 4 -38.78 -1.07 57.63
C SER A 4 -37.43 -0.42 57.25
N SER A 5 -36.99 -0.34 56.00
CA SER A 5 -37.53 0.38 54.83
C SER A 5 -37.74 1.87 55.09
N GLN A 6 -36.73 2.70 54.79
CA GLN A 6 -36.70 4.02 54.11
C GLN A 6 -35.19 4.30 53.91
N ALA A 7 -34.57 4.63 52.77
CA ALA A 7 -35.04 5.33 51.59
C ALA A 7 -34.32 4.75 50.34
N LEU A 8 -35.06 3.93 49.59
CA LEU A 8 -34.79 3.63 48.19
C LEU A 8 -35.41 4.77 47.38
N ALA A 9 -34.66 5.82 47.10
CA ALA A 9 -34.94 6.75 46.00
C ALA A 9 -33.87 7.83 46.04
N PHE A 10 -32.80 7.69 45.27
CA PHE A 10 -32.22 8.83 44.57
C PHE A 10 -31.34 8.31 43.42
N CYS A 11 -31.84 8.55 42.21
CA CYS A 11 -31.06 8.73 40.99
C CYS A 11 -30.31 7.52 40.44
N SER A 12 -31.07 6.51 40.01
CA SER A 12 -30.72 5.72 38.83
C SER A 12 -30.73 6.62 37.59
N TYR A 13 -29.66 7.36 37.33
CA TYR A 13 -29.52 8.13 36.10
C TYR A 13 -28.05 8.24 35.66
N TYR A 14 -27.39 7.09 35.49
CA TYR A 14 -26.06 7.05 34.85
C TYR A 14 -25.88 5.75 34.06
N TRP A 15 -26.82 5.42 33.19
CA TRP A 15 -26.52 4.60 32.01
C TRP A 15 -26.55 5.53 30.80
N GLY A 16 -25.53 6.40 30.76
CA GLY A 16 -25.17 7.09 29.54
C GLY A 16 -24.75 6.05 28.51
N LEU A 17 -25.51 5.98 27.43
CA LEU A 17 -25.19 5.22 26.22
C LEU A 17 -23.76 5.54 25.78
N LEU A 18 -22.85 4.62 26.03
CA LEU A 18 -21.55 4.55 25.37
C LEU A 18 -21.79 4.11 23.93
N THR A 19 -22.18 5.03 23.06
CA THR A 19 -22.09 4.84 21.62
C THR A 19 -20.61 4.89 21.26
N ILE A 20 -19.97 3.73 21.22
CA ILE A 20 -18.62 3.60 20.70
C ILE A 20 -18.73 3.84 19.19
N ILE A 21 -18.40 5.05 18.74
CA ILE A 21 -18.25 5.36 17.32
C ILE A 21 -16.95 4.66 16.90
N PHE A 22 -17.03 3.38 16.56
CA PHE A 22 -15.96 2.72 15.83
C PHE A 22 -15.92 3.35 14.44
N THR A 23 -15.08 4.37 14.28
CA THR A 23 -14.59 4.73 12.96
C THR A 23 -13.71 3.56 12.50
N VAL A 24 -14.35 2.55 11.92
CA VAL A 24 -13.64 1.49 11.21
C VAL A 24 -13.03 2.19 9.99
N SER A 25 -11.80 2.66 10.14
CA SER A 25 -10.96 2.99 9.01
C SER A 25 -10.80 1.71 8.22
N LEU A 26 -11.63 1.55 7.17
CA LEU A 26 -11.44 0.52 6.17
C LEU A 26 -9.98 0.63 5.75
N PRO A 27 -9.18 -0.45 5.83
CA PRO A 27 -7.84 -0.40 5.29
C PRO A 27 -8.00 0.03 3.83
N ALA A 28 -7.38 1.14 3.45
CA ALA A 28 -7.30 1.54 2.06
C ALA A 28 -6.47 0.47 1.35
N GLN A 29 -7.14 -0.62 0.96
CA GLN A 29 -6.60 -1.60 0.05
C GLN A 29 -6.51 -0.87 -1.28
N ALA A 30 -5.33 -0.37 -1.60
CA ALA A 30 -5.00 -0.08 -2.99
C ALA A 30 -5.10 -1.41 -3.73
N SER A 31 -6.27 -1.71 -4.30
CA SER A 31 -6.48 -2.97 -5.02
C SER A 31 -5.75 -2.88 -6.34
N ILE A 32 -4.76 -3.74 -6.53
CA ILE A 32 -4.12 -3.92 -7.84
C ILE A 32 -5.12 -4.65 -8.73
N VAL A 33 -5.43 -4.07 -9.87
CA VAL A 33 -6.31 -4.68 -10.87
C VAL A 33 -5.45 -5.55 -11.78
N CYS A 34 -5.52 -6.86 -11.56
CA CYS A 34 -4.80 -7.85 -12.34
C CYS A 34 -5.69 -8.44 -13.44
N GLU A 35 -5.11 -8.76 -14.59
CA GLU A 35 -5.76 -9.58 -15.61
C GLU A 35 -6.08 -10.98 -15.06
N PRO A 36 -7.29 -11.53 -15.31
CA PRO A 36 -7.68 -12.84 -14.81
C PRO A 36 -6.71 -13.95 -15.23
N GLY A 37 -6.34 -14.83 -14.29
CA GLY A 37 -5.47 -15.98 -14.58
C GLY A 37 -3.97 -15.66 -14.72
N THR A 38 -3.56 -14.40 -14.55
CA THR A 38 -2.14 -13.98 -14.69
C THR A 38 -1.41 -13.88 -13.35
N THR A 39 -2.13 -14.04 -12.24
CA THR A 39 -1.60 -13.90 -10.88
C THR A 39 -0.60 -15.00 -10.54
N THR A 40 0.57 -14.60 -10.05
CA THR A 40 1.61 -15.51 -9.54
C THR A 40 1.74 -15.45 -8.03
N LYS A 41 1.97 -16.65 -7.48
CA LYS A 41 2.23 -17.06 -6.09
C LYS A 41 3.66 -16.91 -5.59
N HIS A 42 3.94 -16.26 -4.46
CA HIS A 42 5.09 -16.66 -3.64
C HIS A 42 4.78 -17.95 -2.87
N SER A 43 5.81 -18.59 -2.30
CA SER A 43 5.67 -19.84 -1.52
C SER A 43 4.77 -19.70 -0.29
N ASN A 44 4.72 -18.49 0.29
CA ASN A 44 3.87 -18.12 1.41
C ASN A 44 2.44 -17.71 0.99
N ASN A 45 2.05 -17.96 -0.27
CA ASN A 45 0.79 -17.56 -0.89
C ASN A 45 0.56 -16.03 -1.00
N SER A 46 1.55 -15.19 -0.71
CA SER A 46 1.46 -13.74 -1.00
C SER A 46 1.57 -13.49 -2.51
N LEU A 47 1.00 -12.38 -2.98
CA LEU A 47 1.03 -12.00 -4.39
C LEU A 47 2.50 -11.77 -4.82
N ALA A 48 3.00 -12.52 -5.80
CA ALA A 48 4.32 -12.29 -6.39
C ALA A 48 4.27 -11.36 -7.60
N GLY A 49 3.18 -11.39 -8.35
CA GLY A 49 2.98 -10.52 -9.50
C GLY A 49 1.74 -10.86 -10.29
N CYS A 50 1.44 -10.03 -11.28
CA CYS A 50 0.38 -10.26 -12.26
C CYS A 50 0.56 -9.32 -13.46
N ILE A 51 -0.19 -9.56 -14.53
CA ILE A 51 -0.34 -8.57 -15.60
C ILE A 51 -1.37 -7.53 -15.14
N LEU A 52 -1.04 -6.25 -15.26
CA LEU A 52 -1.96 -5.18 -14.91
C LEU A 52 -3.11 -5.07 -15.93
N GLY A 53 -4.35 -5.02 -15.45
CA GLY A 53 -5.53 -4.82 -16.31
C GLY A 53 -5.75 -3.36 -16.72
N GLN A 54 -5.15 -2.42 -15.99
CA GLN A 54 -5.22 -0.98 -16.26
C GLN A 54 -3.95 -0.28 -15.79
N ASP A 55 -3.66 0.89 -16.37
CA ASP A 55 -2.56 1.74 -15.92
C ASP A 55 -2.80 2.11 -14.45
N MET A 56 -1.74 2.12 -13.65
CA MET A 56 -1.86 2.43 -12.23
C MET A 56 -0.64 3.19 -11.71
N THR A 57 -0.87 4.12 -10.80
CA THR A 57 0.21 4.82 -10.09
C THR A 57 0.45 4.15 -8.74
N ILE A 58 1.65 3.60 -8.57
CA ILE A 58 2.11 3.06 -7.29
C ILE A 58 2.84 4.17 -6.53
N LYS A 59 2.34 4.49 -5.33
CA LYS A 59 2.92 5.52 -4.46
C LYS A 59 3.71 4.86 -3.33
N LEU A 60 5.04 4.95 -3.36
CA LEU A 60 5.88 4.53 -2.23
C LEU A 60 6.31 5.76 -1.45
N SER A 61 6.14 5.72 -0.14
CA SER A 61 6.63 6.77 0.75
C SER A 61 7.55 6.17 1.79
N THR A 62 8.78 6.65 1.87
CA THR A 62 9.71 6.31 2.95
C THR A 62 10.10 7.57 3.70
N SER A 63 10.44 7.43 4.97
CA SER A 63 10.84 8.55 5.83
C SER A 63 12.07 9.30 5.32
N ASN A 64 12.97 8.61 4.61
CA ASN A 64 14.26 9.15 4.17
C ASN A 64 14.30 9.54 2.68
N ALA A 65 13.51 8.90 1.82
CA ALA A 65 13.48 9.18 0.38
C ALA A 65 12.28 10.05 -0.05
N GLY A 66 11.33 10.27 0.87
CA GLY A 66 10.08 10.97 0.55
C GLY A 66 9.11 10.08 -0.22
N THR A 67 8.26 10.70 -1.02
CA THR A 67 7.23 10.02 -1.81
C THR A 67 7.65 9.91 -3.27
N HIS A 68 7.65 8.69 -3.80
CA HIS A 68 7.85 8.37 -5.19
C HIS A 68 6.57 7.81 -5.80
N ASN A 69 6.22 8.30 -6.99
CA ASN A 69 5.13 7.78 -7.80
C ASN A 69 5.73 7.00 -8.96
N PHE A 70 5.24 5.78 -9.19
CA PHE A 70 5.60 4.94 -10.31
C PHE A 70 4.36 4.66 -11.12
N ASP A 71 4.27 5.27 -12.31
CA ASP A 71 3.16 5.08 -13.22
C ASP A 71 3.40 3.82 -14.03
N CYS A 72 2.77 2.73 -13.62
CA CYS A 72 2.90 1.41 -14.20
C CYS A 72 1.91 1.22 -15.36
N GLN A 73 2.40 0.62 -16.45
CA GLN A 73 1.64 0.37 -17.67
C GLN A 73 0.74 -0.87 -17.56
N SER A 74 -0.48 -0.74 -18.06
CA SER A 74 -1.40 -1.86 -18.31
C SER A 74 -0.81 -2.87 -19.30
N GLN A 75 -1.34 -4.09 -19.26
CA GLN A 75 -0.89 -5.22 -20.09
C GLN A 75 0.59 -5.61 -19.88
N SER A 76 1.23 -5.08 -18.84
CA SER A 76 2.59 -5.41 -18.42
C SER A 76 2.60 -5.98 -17.01
N TYR A 77 3.64 -6.78 -16.72
CA TYR A 77 3.79 -7.38 -15.41
C TYR A 77 4.19 -6.35 -14.34
N ILE A 78 3.52 -6.44 -13.20
CA ILE A 78 3.92 -5.86 -11.92
C ILE A 78 4.40 -6.99 -10.99
N TYR A 79 5.42 -6.72 -10.17
CA TYR A 79 5.99 -7.68 -9.24
C TYR A 79 6.09 -7.11 -7.83
N PHE A 80 5.96 -8.01 -6.86
CA PHE A 80 6.03 -7.73 -5.44
C PHE A 80 6.95 -8.75 -4.76
N ASP A 81 7.57 -8.34 -3.67
CA ASP A 81 8.37 -9.22 -2.83
C ASP A 81 7.49 -10.17 -2.00
N GLU A 82 8.11 -11.10 -1.26
CA GLU A 82 7.38 -12.06 -0.42
C GLU A 82 6.53 -11.40 0.67
N ASN A 83 6.84 -10.15 1.04
CA ASN A 83 6.10 -9.35 2.02
C ASN A 83 4.98 -8.50 1.38
N GLY A 84 4.78 -8.60 0.06
CA GLY A 84 3.80 -7.81 -0.69
C GLY A 84 4.24 -6.36 -0.95
N GLN A 85 5.53 -6.05 -0.78
CA GLN A 85 6.08 -4.74 -1.14
C GLN A 85 6.33 -4.66 -2.64
N PHE A 86 6.09 -3.49 -3.22
CA PHE A 86 6.34 -3.25 -4.64
C PHE A 86 7.81 -3.44 -4.98
N GLU A 87 8.08 -4.27 -5.99
CA GLU A 87 9.44 -4.58 -6.45
C GLU A 87 9.70 -4.01 -7.84
N SER A 88 8.80 -4.21 -8.81
CA SER A 88 9.00 -3.67 -10.16
C SER A 88 7.74 -3.57 -11.00
N CYS A 89 7.76 -2.68 -12.00
CA CYS A 89 6.79 -2.63 -13.08
C CYS A 89 7.40 -1.99 -14.34
N GLN A 90 6.73 -2.13 -15.48
CA GLN A 90 7.02 -1.34 -16.67
C GLN A 90 6.37 0.04 -16.57
N LEU A 91 7.10 1.08 -16.94
CA LEU A 91 6.63 2.46 -16.86
C LEU A 91 5.71 2.83 -18.02
N ALA A 92 4.56 3.42 -17.72
CA ALA A 92 3.64 4.00 -18.70
C ALA A 92 4.12 5.35 -19.25
N GLN A 93 4.94 6.07 -18.47
CA GLN A 93 5.46 7.38 -18.83
C GLN A 93 6.87 7.60 -18.29
N ASP A 94 7.57 8.60 -18.85
CA ASP A 94 8.88 9.01 -18.38
C ASP A 94 8.82 9.42 -16.90
N MET A 95 9.77 8.92 -16.11
CA MET A 95 9.96 9.37 -14.73
C MET A 95 11.36 9.95 -14.52
N TYR A 96 11.48 10.86 -13.56
CA TYR A 96 12.73 11.51 -13.20
C TYR A 96 13.12 11.15 -11.78
N LEU A 97 14.27 10.47 -11.64
CA LEU A 97 14.82 10.11 -10.36
C LEU A 97 15.81 11.17 -9.91
N LYS A 98 15.57 11.76 -8.74
CA LYS A 98 16.52 12.66 -8.10
C LYS A 98 17.43 11.87 -7.15
N GLN A 99 18.73 11.84 -7.44
CA GLN A 99 19.75 11.26 -6.57
C GLN A 99 20.77 12.34 -6.21
N GLY A 100 20.62 12.91 -5.01
CA GLY A 100 21.40 14.07 -4.59
C GLY A 100 21.15 15.27 -5.52
N ASN A 101 22.21 15.70 -6.21
CA ASN A 101 22.16 16.81 -7.17
C ASN A 101 21.96 16.35 -8.63
N SER A 102 21.90 15.04 -8.89
CA SER A 102 21.68 14.51 -10.23
C SER A 102 20.20 14.19 -10.46
N ILE A 103 19.74 14.43 -11.68
CA ILE A 103 18.44 13.99 -12.17
C ILE A 103 18.67 12.99 -13.30
N THR A 104 18.22 11.76 -13.09
CA THR A 104 18.30 10.68 -14.08
C THR A 104 16.92 10.43 -14.66
N LYS A 105 16.80 10.43 -15.99
CA LYS A 105 15.58 10.06 -16.69
C LYS A 105 15.47 8.54 -16.81
N CYS A 106 14.31 8.01 -16.45
CA CYS A 106 13.88 6.66 -16.80
C CYS A 106 12.78 6.77 -17.86
N PRO A 107 13.04 6.37 -19.10
CA PRO A 107 12.04 6.45 -20.17
C PRO A 107 10.79 5.61 -19.90
N ALA A 108 9.69 5.98 -20.55
CA ALA A 108 8.55 5.07 -20.73
C ALA A 108 9.01 3.72 -21.32
N ASP A 109 8.21 2.68 -21.09
CA ASP A 109 8.48 1.29 -21.49
C ASP A 109 9.70 0.64 -20.84
N TYR A 110 10.47 1.35 -20.01
CA TYR A 110 11.52 0.73 -19.21
C TYR A 110 10.91 0.05 -17.98
N ARG A 111 11.55 -1.03 -17.54
CA ARG A 111 11.21 -1.64 -16.25
C ARG A 111 11.94 -0.91 -15.14
N VAL A 112 11.19 -0.43 -14.17
CA VAL A 112 11.71 0.11 -12.92
C VAL A 112 11.79 -1.00 -11.88
N TYR A 113 12.89 -1.04 -11.16
CA TYR A 113 13.14 -1.95 -10.04
C TYR A 113 13.36 -1.12 -8.79
N VAL A 114 12.66 -1.48 -7.73
CA VAL A 114 12.69 -0.81 -6.44
C VAL A 114 13.07 -1.82 -5.38
N SER A 115 14.04 -1.44 -4.55
CA SER A 115 14.40 -2.22 -3.37
C SER A 115 14.50 -1.27 -2.18
N SER A 116 13.82 -1.60 -1.08
CA SER A 116 13.99 -0.91 0.19
C SER A 116 15.15 -1.54 0.95
N LEU A 117 16.20 -0.77 1.21
CA LEU A 117 17.23 -1.16 2.16
C LEU A 117 16.68 -0.98 3.58
N GLY A 118 17.02 -1.86 4.52
CA GLY A 118 16.44 -1.89 5.89
C GLY A 118 16.61 -0.61 6.73
N ASN A 119 17.33 0.39 6.20
CA ASN A 119 17.48 1.73 6.77
C ASN A 119 16.49 2.77 6.15
N GLY A 120 15.49 2.33 5.39
CA GLY A 120 14.51 3.20 4.74
C GLY A 120 15.03 3.94 3.51
N ILE A 121 16.25 3.62 3.05
CA ILE A 121 16.77 4.10 1.77
C ILE A 121 16.11 3.28 0.66
N LEU A 122 15.51 4.00 -0.28
CA LEU A 122 14.90 3.41 -1.46
C LEU A 122 15.92 3.45 -2.61
N SER A 123 16.28 2.29 -3.14
CA SER A 123 17.12 2.20 -4.34
C SER A 123 16.22 1.95 -5.53
N VAL A 124 16.33 2.81 -6.55
CA VAL A 124 15.57 2.70 -7.80
C VAL A 124 16.54 2.53 -8.96
N ASN A 125 16.28 1.53 -9.80
CA ASN A 125 17.04 1.29 -11.02
C ASN A 125 16.07 1.10 -12.19
N CYS A 126 16.42 1.61 -13.37
CA CYS A 126 15.60 1.48 -14.57
C CYS A 126 16.39 0.77 -15.66
N ARG A 127 15.75 -0.18 -16.36
CA ARG A 127 16.38 -0.97 -17.41
C ARG A 127 15.44 -1.13 -18.62
N PRO A 128 15.98 -1.15 -19.85
CA PRO A 128 15.18 -1.51 -21.01
C PRO A 128 14.68 -2.95 -20.90
N LEU A 129 13.50 -3.22 -21.44
CA LEU A 129 12.97 -4.57 -21.64
C LEU A 129 13.79 -5.23 -22.75
N ARG A 130 14.49 -6.33 -22.45
CA ARG A 130 15.24 -7.11 -23.43
C ARG A 130 14.41 -8.25 -23.98
#